data_AF-A0A4Q3AL02-F1
#
_entry.id   AF-A0A4Q3AL02-F1
#
_cell.length_a   1.000
_cell.length_b   1.000
_cell.length_c   1.000
_cell.angle_alpha   90.00
_cell.angle_beta   90.00
_cell.angle_gamma   90.00
#
_symmetry.space_group_name_H-M   'P 1'
#
loop_
_entity.id
_entity.type
_entity.pdbx_description
1 polymer ?
#
loop_
_entity_poly.entity_id
_entity_poly.type
_entity_poly.pdbx_seq_one_letter_code
_entity_poly.pdbx_strand_id
1 'polypeptide(L)'
;MRPLLLLHCLLVGPATLWADELPAFRESQLTKEAAFPQHRWSASEAEEKTWKEPFAGPLKKLLELGLPDPLGLPYHKIEIPTGNCSTGDSGIIPTEGWLLPAEEGKQRHAIAWNGLIYPLMAEKGPADLEARAKAAREGKIEEPKWFDAEEALDVAASGKSLIRTLYFVRLGHEAAARAILPDPMMPDKYLGALSADWLWYLYDRAVCAHMRGDPKLALASLDEMKRVYPSLEKWADSSREKPIGDLKGWTSEQEAFRLECKRRIDSGTSGRFDEKAFVVTKPDIAALIGVLDRIAIPQPGQPADVPLWESPVAIELARRGSEAVEPLLRCLESDPRLTQSVHYWRSHHRSRTILGVHEAAIYALQSLLKTNFFQLGSTGDSLSSRNEDYRKELAAAIRANWEKYGKETGPERTYRMLSDDAAGVEAWLDAASALFHPVRYDDETGHQIPPQGPMPG
;
A
#
# COMPACT_ATOMS: atom_id res chain seq x y z
N MET A 1 35.65 26.51 -27.55
CA MET A 1 35.26 25.49 -28.56
C MET A 1 34.80 24.25 -27.82
N ARG A 2 33.64 23.71 -28.21
CA ARG A 2 32.80 22.74 -27.48
C ARG A 2 33.44 21.34 -27.35
N PRO A 3 33.08 20.57 -26.30
CA PRO A 3 33.42 19.16 -26.14
C PRO A 3 32.42 18.24 -26.86
N LEU A 4 32.92 17.06 -27.24
CA LEU A 4 32.20 15.94 -27.85
C LEU A 4 32.03 14.86 -26.77
N LEU A 5 30.82 14.70 -26.23
CA LEU A 5 30.36 13.51 -25.48
C LEU A 5 28.88 13.67 -25.14
N LEU A 6 28.00 13.25 -26.06
CA LEU A 6 26.57 13.06 -25.82
C LEU A 6 25.98 12.28 -27.00
N LEU A 7 26.01 10.95 -26.92
CA LEU A 7 25.08 10.08 -27.64
C LEU A 7 25.23 8.65 -27.10
N HIS A 8 24.42 8.26 -26.10
CA HIS A 8 24.07 6.85 -25.82
C HIS A 8 22.85 6.65 -24.87
N CYS A 9 21.98 7.65 -24.69
CA CYS A 9 20.77 7.50 -23.84
C CYS A 9 19.45 7.74 -24.61
N LEU A 10 19.41 7.49 -25.91
CA LEU A 10 18.18 7.53 -26.70
C LEU A 10 18.01 6.17 -27.35
N LEU A 11 17.31 5.23 -26.69
CA LEU A 11 16.65 4.04 -27.29
C LEU A 11 16.00 3.12 -26.23
N VAL A 12 15.39 3.67 -25.17
CA VAL A 12 14.42 2.91 -24.36
C VAL A 12 13.11 3.71 -24.38
N GLY A 13 12.23 3.36 -25.32
CA GLY A 13 10.89 3.91 -25.37
C GLY A 13 10.08 3.47 -24.14
N PRO A 14 9.07 4.25 -23.70
CA PRO A 14 8.19 3.85 -22.61
C PRO A 14 7.38 2.62 -23.07
N ALA A 15 7.56 1.51 -22.37
CA ALA A 15 6.77 0.32 -22.57
C ALA A 15 5.33 0.55 -22.08
N THR A 16 4.45 1.01 -22.98
CA THR A 16 3.00 1.08 -22.82
C THR A 16 2.33 -0.30 -22.88
N LEU A 17 2.79 -1.25 -22.07
CA LEU A 17 2.40 -2.66 -22.12
C LEU A 17 1.90 -3.20 -20.76
N TRP A 18 1.11 -2.45 -19.99
CA TRP A 18 0.65 -2.92 -18.67
C TRP A 18 -0.77 -2.42 -18.36
N ALA A 19 -1.79 -3.01 -18.98
CA ALA A 19 -3.17 -2.89 -18.48
C ALA A 19 -4.12 -4.01 -18.93
N ASP A 20 -3.94 -4.59 -20.11
CA ASP A 20 -5.06 -5.31 -20.74
C ASP A 20 -5.24 -6.79 -20.38
N GLU A 21 -4.35 -7.43 -19.62
CA GLU A 21 -4.54 -8.85 -19.25
C GLU A 21 -4.02 -9.20 -17.84
N LEU A 22 -4.35 -8.41 -16.82
CA LEU A 22 -4.29 -8.95 -15.46
C LEU A 22 -5.46 -9.93 -15.29
N PRO A 23 -5.22 -11.22 -14.99
CA PRO A 23 -6.29 -12.18 -14.82
C PRO A 23 -7.25 -11.66 -13.75
N ALA A 24 -8.52 -11.54 -14.10
CA ALA A 24 -9.57 -11.16 -13.17
C ALA A 24 -9.43 -12.02 -11.91
N PHE A 25 -9.17 -11.36 -10.78
CA PHE A 25 -9.17 -11.98 -9.48
C PHE A 25 -10.49 -12.74 -9.35
N ARG A 26 -10.42 -14.08 -9.36
CA ARG A 26 -11.53 -14.89 -8.85
C ARG A 26 -11.68 -14.44 -7.42
N GLU A 27 -12.80 -13.76 -7.13
CA GLU A 27 -13.26 -13.41 -5.78
C GLU A 27 -12.65 -14.40 -4.80
N SER A 28 -11.80 -13.89 -3.91
CA SER A 28 -10.96 -14.73 -3.10
C SER A 28 -11.79 -15.86 -2.51
N GLN A 29 -11.41 -17.09 -2.85
CA GLN A 29 -11.87 -18.26 -2.12
C GLN A 29 -11.42 -18.25 -0.65
N LEU A 30 -10.87 -17.12 -0.15
CA LEU A 30 -10.77 -16.78 1.25
C LEU A 30 -12.17 -16.85 1.87
N THR A 31 -12.44 -18.04 2.37
CA THR A 31 -13.66 -18.42 3.06
C THR A 31 -13.98 -17.44 4.19
N LYS A 32 -15.24 -17.45 4.60
CA LYS A 32 -15.89 -16.60 5.63
C LYS A 32 -15.21 -16.57 7.02
N GLU A 33 -14.08 -17.20 7.23
CA GLU A 33 -13.39 -17.29 8.52
C GLU A 33 -12.34 -16.18 8.64
N ALA A 34 -12.71 -15.07 9.28
CA ALA A 34 -11.81 -13.96 9.58
C ALA A 34 -10.81 -14.27 10.72
N ALA A 35 -10.92 -15.44 11.35
CA ALA A 35 -10.06 -15.84 12.45
C ALA A 35 -8.94 -16.75 11.93
N PHE A 36 -7.72 -16.23 11.87
CA PHE A 36 -6.55 -17.06 11.64
C PHE A 36 -6.36 -18.02 12.81
N PRO A 37 -6.12 -19.33 12.55
CA PRO A 37 -5.84 -20.27 13.62
C PRO A 37 -4.58 -19.82 14.37
N GLN A 38 -4.71 -19.58 15.67
CA GLN A 38 -3.55 -19.33 16.52
C GLN A 38 -2.91 -20.67 16.88
N HIS A 39 -1.86 -21.05 16.16
CA HIS A 39 -0.97 -22.12 16.61
C HIS A 39 -0.11 -21.56 17.75
N ARG A 40 -0.56 -21.80 18.98
CA ARG A 40 0.11 -21.25 20.17
C ARG A 40 1.32 -22.09 20.54
N TRP A 41 2.40 -21.37 20.82
CA TRP A 41 3.63 -21.92 21.34
C TRP A 41 3.45 -22.52 22.74
N SER A 42 4.04 -23.70 22.96
CA SER A 42 4.31 -24.26 24.28
C SER A 42 5.66 -24.98 24.24
N ALA A 43 6.77 -24.27 24.46
CA ALA A 43 8.06 -24.95 24.61
C ALA A 43 8.14 -25.72 25.92
N SER A 44 8.85 -26.85 25.89
CA SER A 44 9.39 -27.45 27.10
C SER A 44 10.66 -26.72 27.55
N GLU A 45 10.97 -26.73 28.85
CA GLU A 45 12.23 -26.15 29.37
C GLU A 45 13.50 -26.75 28.73
N ALA A 46 13.40 -27.97 28.19
CA ALA A 46 14.51 -28.63 27.48
C ALA A 46 14.78 -28.00 26.11
N GLU A 47 13.74 -27.55 25.41
CA GLU A 47 13.87 -26.85 24.12
C GLU A 47 14.46 -25.45 24.30
N GLU A 48 14.03 -24.71 25.34
CA GLU A 48 14.54 -23.37 25.62
C GLU A 48 16.05 -23.36 25.92
N LYS A 49 16.57 -24.41 26.56
CA LYS A 49 18.00 -24.55 26.91
C LYS A 49 18.91 -24.75 25.69
N THR A 50 18.36 -25.05 24.52
CA THR A 50 19.15 -25.29 23.30
C THR A 50 19.46 -24.03 22.52
N TRP A 51 18.71 -22.94 22.75
CA TRP A 51 18.87 -21.70 22.00
C TRP A 51 20.04 -20.87 22.55
N LYS A 52 21.01 -20.58 21.70
CA LYS A 52 22.12 -19.70 22.09
C LYS A 52 21.76 -18.23 21.90
N GLU A 53 22.29 -17.40 22.80
CA GLU A 53 22.34 -15.96 22.57
C GLU A 53 22.98 -15.64 21.21
N PRO A 54 22.51 -14.60 20.50
CA PRO A 54 21.54 -13.58 20.94
C PRO A 54 20.06 -13.87 20.61
N PHE A 55 19.69 -15.08 20.18
CA PHE A 55 18.36 -15.34 19.58
C PHE A 55 17.29 -15.79 20.57
N ALA A 56 17.69 -16.33 21.72
CA ALA A 56 16.77 -16.97 22.66
C ALA A 56 15.71 -15.99 23.21
N GLY A 57 16.14 -14.84 23.72
CA GLY A 57 15.24 -13.80 24.22
C GLY A 57 14.29 -13.26 23.13
N PRO A 58 14.81 -12.85 21.96
CA PRO A 58 13.97 -12.35 20.88
C PRO A 58 12.93 -13.34 20.37
N LEU A 59 13.34 -14.58 20.10
CA LEU A 59 12.47 -15.65 19.63
C LEU A 59 11.35 -15.92 20.64
N LYS A 60 11.71 -16.12 21.92
CA LYS A 60 10.75 -16.37 23.00
C LYS A 60 9.69 -15.27 23.05
N LYS A 61 10.13 -14.01 23.02
CA LYS A 61 9.20 -12.88 23.12
C LYS A 61 8.24 -12.80 21.93
N LEU A 62 8.73 -12.97 20.70
CA LEU A 62 7.85 -12.92 19.53
C LEU A 62 6.85 -14.08 19.51
N LEU A 63 7.27 -15.29 19.91
CA LEU A 63 6.36 -16.43 20.08
C LEU A 63 5.30 -16.19 21.15
N GLU A 64 5.68 -15.64 22.31
CA GLU A 64 4.73 -15.21 23.37
C GLU A 64 3.74 -14.15 22.86
N LEU A 65 4.19 -13.29 21.95
CA LEU A 65 3.36 -12.26 21.34
C LEU A 65 2.48 -12.78 20.21
N GLY A 66 2.63 -14.04 19.77
CA GLY A 66 1.78 -14.67 18.77
C GLY A 66 2.42 -14.87 17.40
N LEU A 67 3.74 -14.71 17.26
CA LEU A 67 4.45 -15.18 16.07
C LEU A 67 4.16 -16.69 15.89
N PRO A 68 3.67 -17.14 14.72
CA PRO A 68 3.35 -18.54 14.50
C PRO A 68 4.59 -19.44 14.67
N ASP A 69 4.47 -20.51 15.45
CA ASP A 69 5.55 -21.48 15.66
C ASP A 69 5.51 -22.59 14.60
N PRO A 70 6.55 -22.73 13.75
CA PRO A 70 6.63 -23.80 12.76
C PRO A 70 7.03 -25.17 13.32
N LEU A 71 7.47 -25.27 14.59
CA LEU A 71 7.98 -26.53 15.12
C LEU A 71 6.92 -27.65 15.05
N GLY A 72 7.33 -28.79 14.51
CA GLY A 72 6.49 -29.99 14.42
C GLY A 72 5.49 -29.98 13.25
N LEU A 73 5.43 -28.90 12.47
CA LEU A 73 4.55 -28.79 11.32
C LEU A 73 5.20 -29.33 10.03
N PRO A 74 4.43 -29.92 9.11
CA PRO A 74 4.95 -30.37 7.82
C PRO A 74 5.44 -29.18 6.97
N TYR A 75 6.68 -29.25 6.48
CA TYR A 75 7.28 -28.25 5.59
C TYR A 75 7.09 -28.62 4.11
N HIS A 76 6.34 -27.81 3.37
CA HIS A 76 5.84 -28.14 2.03
C HIS A 76 6.08 -27.00 1.03
N LYS A 77 6.09 -27.37 -0.25
CA LYS A 77 5.95 -26.43 -1.36
C LYS A 77 4.48 -26.03 -1.45
N ILE A 78 4.22 -24.72 -1.46
CA ILE A 78 2.88 -24.15 -1.35
C ILE A 78 2.67 -23.04 -2.37
N GLU A 79 1.42 -22.78 -2.69
CA GLU A 79 0.98 -21.60 -3.44
C GLU A 79 0.09 -20.75 -2.53
N ILE A 80 0.42 -19.46 -2.41
CA ILE A 80 -0.29 -18.50 -1.56
C ILE A 80 -0.55 -17.20 -2.32
N PRO A 81 -1.65 -16.47 -2.02
CA PRO A 81 -1.89 -15.17 -2.62
C PRO A 81 -1.04 -14.10 -1.92
N THR A 82 -0.38 -13.24 -2.71
CA THR A 82 0.36 -12.08 -2.20
C THR A 82 0.03 -10.83 -3.01
N GLY A 83 0.32 -9.66 -2.47
CA GLY A 83 0.17 -8.38 -3.16
C GLY A 83 1.48 -7.78 -3.63
N ASN A 84 1.34 -6.66 -4.32
CA ASN A 84 2.40 -5.74 -4.68
C ASN A 84 1.87 -4.32 -4.46
N CYS A 85 2.64 -3.43 -3.84
CA CYS A 85 2.23 -2.05 -3.64
C CYS A 85 2.03 -1.25 -4.95
N SER A 86 2.60 -1.71 -6.07
CA SER A 86 2.47 -1.11 -7.41
C SER A 86 1.19 -1.49 -8.12
N THR A 87 0.59 -2.65 -7.85
CA THR A 87 -0.61 -3.12 -8.57
C THR A 87 -1.76 -3.46 -7.62
N GLY A 88 -1.48 -3.57 -6.33
CA GLY A 88 -2.32 -4.15 -5.30
C GLY A 88 -2.34 -5.68 -5.29
N ASP A 89 -1.73 -6.34 -6.28
CA ASP A 89 -1.85 -7.79 -6.48
C ASP A 89 -0.60 -8.37 -7.17
N SER A 90 0.04 -9.35 -6.54
CA SER A 90 1.11 -10.17 -7.15
C SER A 90 0.57 -11.51 -7.67
N GLY A 91 -0.72 -11.77 -7.48
CA GLY A 91 -1.34 -13.04 -7.79
C GLY A 91 -0.96 -14.14 -6.80
N ILE A 92 -1.01 -15.37 -7.30
CA ILE A 92 -0.65 -16.57 -6.55
C ILE A 92 0.81 -16.89 -6.84
N ILE A 93 1.65 -16.89 -5.81
CA ILE A 93 3.08 -17.18 -5.97
C ILE A 93 3.44 -18.54 -5.37
N PRO A 94 4.36 -19.28 -6.02
CA PRO A 94 4.94 -20.49 -5.43
C PRO A 94 5.97 -20.11 -4.35
N THR A 95 5.90 -20.77 -3.20
CA THR A 95 6.90 -20.66 -2.14
C THR A 95 6.97 -21.96 -1.33
N GLU A 96 7.62 -21.92 -0.18
CA GLU A 96 7.68 -23.00 0.81
C GLU A 96 7.19 -22.47 2.17
N GLY A 97 6.55 -23.34 2.95
CA GLY A 97 6.03 -22.97 4.26
C GLY A 97 5.55 -24.17 5.06
N TRP A 98 5.00 -23.90 6.25
CA TRP A 98 4.55 -24.94 7.18
C TRP A 98 3.04 -25.04 7.20
N LEU A 99 2.52 -26.24 6.99
CA LEU A 99 1.09 -26.49 6.92
C LEU A 99 0.48 -26.50 8.33
N LEU A 100 -0.56 -25.70 8.53
CA LEU A 100 -1.33 -25.73 9.76
C LEU A 100 -2.34 -26.89 9.73
N PRO A 101 -2.65 -27.50 10.89
CA PRO A 101 -3.74 -28.46 11.00
C PRO A 101 -5.06 -27.83 10.53
N ALA A 102 -5.83 -28.58 9.75
CA ALA A 102 -7.12 -28.15 9.26
C ALA A 102 -8.09 -29.34 9.28
N GLU A 103 -9.36 -29.04 9.55
CA GLU A 103 -10.44 -30.02 9.39
C GLU A 103 -10.70 -30.25 7.90
N GLU A 104 -11.18 -31.45 7.57
CA GLU A 104 -11.54 -31.81 6.20
C GLU A 104 -12.63 -30.86 5.66
N GLY A 105 -12.44 -30.38 4.44
CA GLY A 105 -13.35 -29.43 3.79
C GLY A 105 -13.24 -27.97 4.23
N LYS A 106 -12.37 -27.63 5.20
CA LYS A 106 -12.07 -26.23 5.58
C LYS A 106 -10.88 -25.66 4.81
N GLN A 107 -10.82 -24.33 4.73
CA GLN A 107 -9.68 -23.62 4.13
C GLN A 107 -8.40 -23.94 4.91
N ARG A 108 -7.43 -24.52 4.21
CA ARG A 108 -6.11 -24.81 4.78
C ARG A 108 -5.28 -23.54 4.83
N HIS A 109 -4.39 -23.47 5.80
CA HIS A 109 -3.51 -22.33 6.02
C HIS A 109 -2.06 -22.79 6.15
N ALA A 110 -1.13 -21.89 5.87
CA ALA A 110 0.29 -22.15 6.04
C ALA A 110 1.00 -20.95 6.67
N ILE A 111 2.02 -21.23 7.49
CA ILE A 111 2.98 -20.24 7.95
C ILE A 111 3.98 -20.00 6.82
N ALA A 112 4.17 -18.76 6.42
CA ALA A 112 5.18 -18.36 5.44
C ALA A 112 6.45 -17.81 6.11
N TRP A 113 7.50 -17.60 5.32
CA TRP A 113 8.82 -17.18 5.80
C TRP A 113 8.90 -15.78 6.43
N ASN A 114 7.90 -14.92 6.20
CA ASN A 114 7.77 -13.63 6.89
C ASN A 114 7.07 -13.74 8.26
N GLY A 115 6.73 -14.95 8.70
CA GLY A 115 6.11 -15.20 9.99
C GLY A 115 4.62 -14.85 10.05
N LEU A 116 3.96 -14.79 8.89
CA LEU A 116 2.52 -14.61 8.80
C LEU A 116 1.83 -15.88 8.31
N ILE A 117 0.54 -16.00 8.63
CA ILE A 117 -0.32 -17.10 8.20
C ILE A 117 -1.08 -16.70 6.94
N TYR A 118 -1.01 -17.54 5.91
CA TYR A 118 -1.67 -17.33 4.63
C TYR A 118 -2.71 -18.41 4.36
N PRO A 119 -3.80 -18.09 3.64
CA PRO A 119 -4.63 -19.12 3.02
C PRO A 119 -3.82 -19.90 2.00
N LEU A 120 -3.95 -21.22 2.02
CA LEU A 120 -3.30 -22.10 1.06
C LEU A 120 -4.15 -22.21 -0.22
N MET A 121 -3.58 -21.85 -1.38
CA MET A 121 -4.24 -22.04 -2.68
C MET A 121 -3.96 -23.43 -3.25
N ALA A 122 -2.73 -23.92 -3.09
CA ALA A 122 -2.37 -25.28 -3.44
C ALA A 122 -1.21 -25.80 -2.60
N GLU A 123 -1.23 -27.11 -2.33
CA GLU A 123 -0.10 -27.85 -1.81
C GLU A 123 0.57 -28.60 -2.97
N LYS A 124 1.88 -28.44 -3.14
CA LYS A 124 2.66 -29.12 -4.20
C LYS A 124 3.50 -30.28 -3.65
N GLY A 125 3.27 -30.66 -2.40
CA GLY A 125 3.95 -31.74 -1.69
C GLY A 125 5.12 -31.28 -0.82
N PRO A 126 5.86 -32.23 -0.21
CA PRO A 126 6.92 -31.94 0.75
C PRO A 126 8.06 -31.08 0.16
N ALA A 127 8.62 -30.22 1.00
CA ALA A 127 9.83 -29.44 0.72
C ALA A 127 11.00 -29.92 1.59
N ASP A 128 12.23 -29.65 1.15
CA ASP A 128 13.45 -30.08 1.84
C ASP A 128 14.03 -28.93 2.70
N LEU A 129 13.67 -28.94 3.99
CA LEU A 129 14.15 -27.94 4.95
C LEU A 129 15.67 -28.02 5.16
N GLU A 130 16.25 -29.22 5.10
CA GLU A 130 17.70 -29.42 5.29
C GLU A 130 18.49 -28.88 4.11
N ALA A 131 18.02 -29.10 2.88
CA ALA A 131 18.58 -28.48 1.70
C ALA A 131 18.47 -26.95 1.78
N ARG A 132 17.36 -26.42 2.28
CA ARG A 132 17.16 -24.98 2.49
C ARG A 132 18.14 -24.41 3.53
N ALA A 133 18.30 -25.08 4.67
CA ALA A 133 19.27 -24.71 5.71
C ALA A 133 20.73 -24.84 5.22
N LYS A 134 21.02 -25.81 4.36
CA LYS A 134 22.32 -25.94 3.68
C LYS A 134 22.57 -24.77 2.72
N ALA A 135 21.60 -24.42 1.88
CA ALA A 135 21.72 -23.27 0.97
C ALA A 135 21.97 -21.96 1.73
N ALA A 136 21.29 -21.76 2.87
CA ALA A 136 21.54 -20.63 3.77
C ALA A 136 22.99 -20.55 4.24
N ARG A 137 23.51 -21.68 4.78
CA ARG A 137 24.90 -21.78 5.26
C ARG A 137 25.94 -21.50 4.20
N GLU A 138 25.64 -21.90 2.97
CA GLU A 138 26.52 -21.71 1.80
C GLU A 138 26.38 -20.32 1.17
N GLY A 139 25.57 -19.42 1.74
CA GLY A 139 25.31 -18.09 1.19
C GLY A 139 24.55 -18.11 -0.14
N LYS A 140 23.86 -19.21 -0.45
CA LYS A 140 23.05 -19.41 -1.68
C LYS A 140 21.60 -18.98 -1.52
N ILE A 141 21.27 -18.34 -0.41
CA ILE A 141 20.03 -17.57 -0.26
C ILE A 141 20.24 -16.27 -1.01
N GLU A 142 19.38 -16.01 -1.98
CA GLU A 142 19.41 -14.78 -2.75
C GLU A 142 19.21 -13.60 -1.81
N GLU A 143 20.06 -12.59 -1.94
CA GLU A 143 19.66 -11.29 -1.41
C GLU A 143 18.40 -10.90 -2.17
N PRO A 144 17.34 -10.47 -1.46
CA PRO A 144 16.26 -9.78 -2.15
C PRO A 144 16.94 -8.69 -2.98
N LYS A 145 16.60 -8.58 -4.27
CA LYS A 145 17.06 -7.42 -5.04
C LYS A 145 16.61 -6.22 -4.21
N TRP A 146 17.58 -5.45 -3.70
CA TRP A 146 17.46 -4.54 -2.55
C TRP A 146 16.45 -3.39 -2.70
N PHE A 147 15.63 -3.42 -3.74
CA PHE A 147 14.79 -2.31 -4.17
C PHE A 147 13.31 -2.50 -3.92
N ASP A 148 12.82 -3.70 -3.57
CA ASP A 148 11.37 -3.95 -3.51
C ASP A 148 10.92 -4.47 -2.13
N ALA A 149 10.18 -3.65 -1.36
CA ALA A 149 9.44 -4.08 -0.18
C ALA A 149 8.05 -4.57 -0.64
N GLU A 150 8.05 -5.77 -1.20
CA GLU A 150 6.87 -6.45 -1.72
C GLU A 150 6.58 -7.71 -0.91
N GLU A 151 5.31 -7.88 -0.52
CA GLU A 151 4.80 -9.08 0.17
C GLU A 151 5.30 -10.40 -0.47
N ALA A 152 5.39 -10.46 -1.81
CA ALA A 152 5.88 -11.63 -2.55
C ALA A 152 7.34 -11.98 -2.23
N LEU A 153 8.20 -10.99 -2.08
CA LEU A 153 9.62 -11.18 -1.75
C LEU A 153 9.78 -11.57 -0.28
N ASP A 154 8.93 -11.04 0.60
CA ASP A 154 8.97 -11.33 2.03
C ASP A 154 8.60 -12.78 2.35
N VAL A 155 7.72 -13.41 1.55
CA VAL A 155 7.36 -14.83 1.69
C VAL A 155 8.24 -15.77 0.88
N ALA A 156 9.04 -15.27 -0.07
CA ALA A 156 9.82 -16.09 -1.00
C ALA A 156 10.88 -16.91 -0.26
N ALA A 157 10.89 -18.23 -0.42
CA ALA A 157 11.82 -19.13 0.27
C ALA A 157 13.33 -18.84 0.01
N SER A 158 13.66 -18.03 -1.00
CA SER A 158 15.04 -17.61 -1.31
C SER A 158 15.46 -16.27 -0.70
N GLY A 159 14.56 -15.44 -0.16
CA GLY A 159 14.89 -14.06 0.28
C GLY A 159 15.40 -13.92 1.73
N LYS A 160 16.38 -13.06 2.00
CA LYS A 160 16.83 -12.80 3.38
C LYS A 160 15.78 -12.04 4.19
N SER A 161 15.39 -12.56 5.36
CA SER A 161 14.59 -11.83 6.38
C SER A 161 15.06 -12.15 7.79
N LEU A 162 14.86 -11.23 8.74
CA LEU A 162 15.23 -11.48 10.13
C LEU A 162 14.32 -12.53 10.79
N ILE A 163 13.04 -12.59 10.41
CA ILE A 163 12.11 -13.62 10.90
C ILE A 163 12.53 -15.02 10.47
N ARG A 164 13.06 -15.18 9.25
CA ARG A 164 13.63 -16.45 8.78
C ARG A 164 14.79 -16.92 9.66
N THR A 165 15.66 -16.00 10.08
CA THR A 165 16.76 -16.31 11.00
C THR A 165 16.23 -16.93 12.29
N LEU A 166 15.15 -16.38 12.84
CA LEU A 166 14.51 -16.94 14.05
C LEU A 166 13.89 -18.31 13.81
N TYR A 167 13.26 -18.54 12.66
CA TYR A 167 12.75 -19.88 12.31
C TYR A 167 13.87 -20.91 12.16
N PHE A 168 15.01 -20.56 11.57
CA PHE A 168 16.14 -21.47 11.55
C PHE A 168 16.67 -21.80 12.96
N VAL A 169 16.74 -20.82 13.87
CA VAL A 169 17.10 -21.10 15.27
C VAL A 169 16.06 -22.03 15.91
N ARG A 170 14.77 -21.71 15.76
CA ARG A 170 13.66 -22.50 16.33
C ARG A 170 13.68 -23.95 15.85
N LEU A 171 14.07 -24.18 14.60
CA LEU A 171 14.13 -25.49 13.95
C LEU A 171 15.50 -26.20 14.13
N GLY A 172 16.43 -25.64 14.92
CA GLY A 172 17.72 -26.26 15.23
C GLY A 172 18.83 -26.03 14.19
N HIS A 173 18.62 -25.14 13.23
CA HIS A 173 19.57 -24.80 12.17
C HIS A 173 20.37 -23.51 12.47
N GLU A 174 20.99 -23.40 13.64
CA GLU A 174 21.71 -22.18 14.07
C GLU A 174 22.79 -21.71 13.08
N ALA A 175 23.50 -22.65 12.44
CA ALA A 175 24.52 -22.30 11.45
C ALA A 175 23.92 -21.62 10.21
N ALA A 176 22.70 -21.98 9.81
CA ALA A 176 21.96 -21.31 8.74
C ALA A 176 21.55 -19.90 9.17
N ALA A 177 21.02 -19.76 10.39
CA ALA A 177 20.66 -18.46 10.96
C ALA A 177 21.85 -17.49 10.99
N ARG A 178 23.02 -17.96 11.46
CA ARG A 178 24.24 -17.14 11.53
C ARG A 178 24.78 -16.74 10.15
N ALA A 179 24.53 -17.51 9.11
CA ALA A 179 24.97 -17.18 7.75
C ALA A 179 24.10 -16.09 7.08
N ILE A 180 22.85 -15.93 7.52
CA ILE A 180 21.96 -14.89 6.99
C ILE A 180 22.27 -13.53 7.59
N LEU A 181 22.72 -13.48 8.84
CA LEU A 181 23.05 -12.24 9.52
C LEU A 181 24.45 -11.75 9.10
N PRO A 182 24.56 -10.56 8.50
CA PRO A 182 25.82 -10.08 7.92
C PRO A 182 26.87 -9.65 8.97
N ASP A 183 26.53 -9.54 10.27
CA ASP A 183 27.50 -9.13 11.31
C ASP A 183 27.18 -9.69 12.71
N PRO A 184 28.06 -10.50 13.34
CA PRO A 184 27.87 -10.98 14.70
C PRO A 184 27.93 -9.90 15.80
N MET A 185 28.22 -8.62 15.51
CA MET A 185 28.56 -7.63 16.53
C MET A 185 27.42 -6.87 17.26
N MET A 186 26.13 -7.02 16.94
CA MET A 186 25.10 -6.24 17.68
C MET A 186 23.78 -7.00 17.95
N PRO A 187 23.75 -7.97 18.90
CA PRO A 187 22.55 -8.58 19.48
C PRO A 187 21.36 -7.63 19.64
N ASP A 188 21.64 -6.47 20.21
CA ASP A 188 20.67 -5.45 20.61
C ASP A 188 20.03 -4.76 19.38
N LYS A 189 20.76 -4.60 18.26
CA LYS A 189 20.18 -4.03 17.03
C LYS A 189 19.23 -4.99 16.30
N TYR A 190 19.34 -6.29 16.56
CA TYR A 190 18.48 -7.28 15.90
C TYR A 190 17.04 -7.20 16.39
N LEU A 191 16.82 -6.74 17.62
CA LEU A 191 15.51 -6.77 18.24
C LEU A 191 14.54 -5.72 17.70
N GLY A 192 15.00 -4.46 17.68
CA GLY A 192 14.28 -3.37 17.04
C GLY A 192 14.03 -3.67 15.57
N ALA A 193 15.01 -4.26 14.88
CA ALA A 193 14.88 -4.64 13.47
C ALA A 193 13.90 -5.80 13.24
N LEU A 194 13.92 -6.86 14.07
CA LEU A 194 12.98 -7.99 14.03
C LEU A 194 11.54 -7.53 14.25
N SER A 195 11.34 -6.69 15.26
CA SER A 195 10.03 -6.14 15.60
C SER A 195 9.52 -5.22 14.47
N ALA A 196 10.41 -4.39 13.91
CA ALA A 196 10.08 -3.54 12.77
C ALA A 196 9.78 -4.34 11.50
N ASP A 197 10.47 -5.44 11.24
CA ASP A 197 10.20 -6.36 10.11
C ASP A 197 8.83 -7.00 10.26
N TRP A 198 8.52 -7.57 11.43
CA TRP A 198 7.24 -8.24 11.61
C TRP A 198 6.05 -7.28 11.54
N LEU A 199 6.17 -6.11 12.18
CA LEU A 199 5.16 -5.05 12.07
C LEU A 199 5.02 -4.56 10.62
N TRP A 200 6.14 -4.45 9.89
CA TRP A 200 6.10 -4.13 8.47
C TRP A 200 5.36 -5.19 7.66
N TYR A 201 5.64 -6.48 7.86
CA TYR A 201 4.95 -7.55 7.12
C TYR A 201 3.44 -7.55 7.38
N LEU A 202 3.01 -7.32 8.63
CA LEU A 202 1.59 -7.15 8.96
C LEU A 202 0.99 -5.95 8.23
N TYR A 203 1.70 -4.82 8.21
CA TYR A 203 1.23 -3.60 7.58
C TYR A 203 1.20 -3.71 6.04
N ASP A 204 2.25 -4.21 5.40
CA ASP A 204 2.33 -4.37 3.95
C ASP A 204 1.26 -5.35 3.44
N ARG A 205 1.05 -6.47 4.14
CA ARG A 205 -0.07 -7.38 3.84
C ARG A 205 -1.41 -6.68 4.01
N ALA A 206 -1.59 -5.83 5.03
CA ALA A 206 -2.83 -5.10 5.21
C ALA A 206 -3.12 -4.15 4.04
N VAL A 207 -2.11 -3.38 3.64
CA VAL A 207 -2.16 -2.44 2.51
C VAL A 207 -2.47 -3.19 1.22
N CYS A 208 -1.73 -4.25 0.92
CA CYS A 208 -1.92 -5.09 -0.26
C CYS A 208 -3.32 -5.72 -0.30
N ALA A 209 -3.79 -6.27 0.82
CA ALA A 209 -5.14 -6.82 0.94
C ALA A 209 -6.22 -5.76 0.70
N HIS A 210 -6.05 -4.55 1.22
CA HIS A 210 -6.96 -3.44 0.98
C HIS A 210 -7.02 -3.03 -0.50
N MET A 211 -5.87 -2.90 -1.15
CA MET A 211 -5.79 -2.55 -2.57
C MET A 211 -6.53 -3.55 -3.46
N ARG A 212 -6.44 -4.86 -3.17
CA ARG A 212 -7.18 -5.90 -3.92
C ARG A 212 -8.64 -6.10 -3.48
N GLY A 213 -9.11 -5.36 -2.49
CA GLY A 213 -10.51 -5.43 -2.03
C GLY A 213 -10.79 -6.57 -1.06
N ASP A 214 -9.81 -6.97 -0.26
CA ASP A 214 -9.97 -7.92 0.83
C ASP A 214 -9.89 -7.20 2.20
N PRO A 215 -10.96 -6.51 2.60
CA PRO A 215 -10.95 -5.75 3.85
C PRO A 215 -10.87 -6.65 5.09
N LYS A 216 -11.22 -7.94 4.97
CA LYS A 216 -11.15 -8.90 6.09
C LYS A 216 -9.71 -9.23 6.43
N LEU A 217 -8.90 -9.56 5.42
CA LEU A 217 -7.48 -9.81 5.61
C LEU A 217 -6.72 -8.55 6.04
N ALA A 218 -7.09 -7.40 5.46
CA ALA A 218 -6.55 -6.12 5.87
C ALA A 218 -6.84 -5.83 7.35
N LEU A 219 -8.10 -5.94 7.77
CA LEU A 219 -8.49 -5.73 9.16
C LEU A 219 -7.81 -6.71 10.11
N ALA A 220 -7.76 -8.01 9.77
CA ALA A 220 -7.11 -9.01 10.61
C ALA A 220 -5.62 -8.72 10.84
N SER A 221 -4.93 -8.21 9.81
CA SER A 221 -3.51 -7.83 9.92
C SER A 221 -3.32 -6.56 10.74
N LEU A 222 -4.21 -5.57 10.60
CA LEU A 222 -4.19 -4.34 11.39
C LEU A 222 -4.56 -4.57 12.87
N ASP A 223 -5.55 -5.41 13.14
CA ASP A 223 -5.93 -5.76 14.51
C ASP A 223 -4.80 -6.52 15.21
N GLU A 224 -4.13 -7.42 14.51
CA GLU A 224 -2.94 -8.12 15.02
C GLU A 224 -1.79 -7.15 15.29
N MET A 225 -1.49 -6.27 14.32
CA MET A 225 -0.49 -5.21 14.48
C MET A 225 -0.79 -4.35 15.71
N LYS A 226 -2.03 -3.84 15.84
CA LYS A 226 -2.48 -3.03 16.99
C LYS A 226 -2.34 -3.77 18.32
N ARG A 227 -2.60 -5.08 18.33
CA ARG A 227 -2.48 -5.92 19.53
C ARG A 227 -1.03 -6.08 19.98
N VAL A 228 -0.10 -6.34 19.06
CA VAL A 228 1.30 -6.62 19.40
C VAL A 228 2.12 -5.34 19.61
N TYR A 229 1.73 -4.23 18.97
CA TYR A 229 2.48 -2.98 18.95
C TYR A 229 2.92 -2.49 20.34
N PRO A 230 2.04 -2.32 21.35
CA PRO A 230 2.43 -1.75 22.63
C PRO A 230 3.45 -2.61 23.39
N SER A 231 3.39 -3.93 23.18
CA SER A 231 4.33 -4.86 23.81
C SER A 231 5.71 -4.82 23.15
N LEU A 232 5.76 -4.68 21.83
CA LEU A 232 7.00 -4.51 21.08
C LEU A 232 7.65 -3.16 21.38
N GLU A 233 6.85 -2.10 21.45
CA GLU A 233 7.31 -0.74 21.82
C GLU A 233 7.91 -0.69 23.22
N LYS A 234 7.15 -1.15 24.24
CA LYS A 234 7.65 -1.21 25.63
C LYS A 234 8.93 -2.01 25.75
N TRP A 235 9.03 -3.09 24.98
CA TRP A 235 10.19 -3.97 25.03
C TRP A 235 11.41 -3.34 24.36
N ALA A 236 11.24 -2.68 23.21
CA ALA A 236 12.29 -1.88 22.57
C ALA A 236 12.77 -0.72 23.46
N ASP A 237 11.87 -0.04 24.17
CA ASP A 237 12.24 1.00 25.12
C ASP A 237 13.04 0.43 26.30
N SER A 238 12.67 -0.76 26.78
CA SER A 238 13.33 -1.42 27.91
C SER A 238 14.74 -1.93 27.60
N SER A 239 15.04 -2.21 26.33
CA SER A 239 16.36 -2.68 25.88
C SER A 239 17.37 -1.54 25.66
N ARG A 240 17.01 -0.27 25.93
CA ARG A 240 17.81 0.94 25.60
C ARG A 240 18.09 1.10 24.09
N GLU A 241 17.26 0.51 23.25
CA GLU A 241 17.39 0.52 21.80
C GLU A 241 16.41 1.54 21.19
N LYS A 242 16.82 2.27 20.14
CA LYS A 242 15.91 3.02 19.26
C LYS A 242 16.32 2.79 17.79
N PRO A 243 15.40 2.76 16.80
CA PRO A 243 13.94 2.62 16.86
C PRO A 243 13.41 1.38 16.11
N ILE A 244 12.16 1.05 16.43
CA ILE A 244 11.23 0.25 15.61
C ILE A 244 11.00 1.01 14.30
N GLY A 245 11.89 0.83 13.31
CA GLY A 245 11.77 1.33 11.93
C GLY A 245 11.12 2.72 11.76
N ASP A 246 10.42 2.90 10.64
CA ASP A 246 9.56 4.06 10.38
C ASP A 246 8.18 3.94 11.08
N LEU A 247 7.88 2.78 11.67
CA LEU A 247 6.60 2.48 12.34
C LEU A 247 6.67 2.91 13.82
N LYS A 248 6.73 4.22 14.06
CA LYS A 248 6.71 4.82 15.40
C LYS A 248 5.27 5.07 15.87
N GLY A 249 4.88 4.45 16.96
CA GLY A 249 3.52 4.44 17.48
C GLY A 249 2.52 3.72 16.59
N TRP A 250 1.38 3.38 17.20
CA TRP A 250 0.13 3.22 16.46
C TRP A 250 -0.39 4.61 16.10
N THR A 251 -0.54 4.91 14.81
CA THR A 251 -0.86 6.26 14.34
C THR A 251 -2.35 6.48 14.10
N SER A 252 -2.78 7.75 14.00
CA SER A 252 -4.13 8.13 13.60
C SER A 252 -4.50 7.58 12.22
N GLU A 253 -3.56 7.55 11.30
CA GLU A 253 -3.73 7.05 9.93
C GLU A 253 -3.96 5.53 9.93
N GLN A 254 -3.21 4.80 10.75
CA GLN A 254 -3.40 3.36 10.94
C GLN A 254 -4.76 3.04 11.58
N GLU A 255 -5.20 3.85 12.54
CA GLU A 255 -6.55 3.70 13.11
C GLU A 255 -7.64 4.01 12.08
N ALA A 256 -7.50 5.08 11.30
CA ALA A 256 -8.43 5.42 10.22
C ALA A 256 -8.50 4.30 9.18
N PHE A 257 -7.37 3.73 8.79
CA PHE A 257 -7.29 2.60 7.87
C PHE A 257 -8.01 1.35 8.42
N ARG A 258 -7.80 1.04 9.70
CA ARG A 258 -8.48 -0.07 10.37
C ARG A 258 -10.00 0.12 10.42
N LEU A 259 -10.45 1.32 10.75
CA LEU A 259 -11.87 1.68 10.77
C LEU A 259 -12.50 1.64 9.38
N GLU A 260 -11.77 2.05 8.35
CA GLU A 260 -12.20 1.93 6.95
C GLU A 260 -12.38 0.47 6.53
N CYS A 261 -11.44 -0.42 6.86
CA CYS A 261 -11.58 -1.84 6.59
C CYS A 261 -12.83 -2.42 7.28
N LYS A 262 -13.06 -2.05 8.54
CA LYS A 262 -14.27 -2.45 9.28
C LYS A 262 -15.54 -1.94 8.59
N ARG A 263 -15.58 -0.66 8.21
CA ARG A 263 -16.73 -0.05 7.53
C ARG A 263 -17.07 -0.81 6.24
N ARG A 264 -16.06 -1.18 5.44
CA ARG A 264 -16.25 -1.97 4.21
C ARG A 264 -16.83 -3.34 4.45
N ILE A 265 -16.38 -4.03 5.51
CA ILE A 265 -16.95 -5.32 5.90
C ILE A 265 -18.42 -5.14 6.28
N ASP A 266 -18.72 -4.14 7.11
CA ASP A 266 -20.07 -3.87 7.60
C ASP A 266 -21.02 -3.44 6.45
N SER A 267 -20.51 -2.73 5.44
CA SER A 267 -21.28 -2.31 4.27
C SER A 267 -21.32 -3.35 3.14
N GLY A 268 -20.62 -4.48 3.27
CA GLY A 268 -20.52 -5.48 2.21
C GLY A 268 -19.72 -5.02 0.98
N THR A 269 -18.85 -4.02 1.13
CA THR A 269 -18.01 -3.48 0.05
C THR A 269 -16.69 -4.24 -0.01
N SER A 270 -16.67 -5.36 -0.72
CA SER A 270 -15.46 -6.15 -1.01
C SER A 270 -15.19 -6.27 -2.52
N GLY A 271 -13.99 -6.73 -2.85
CA GLY A 271 -13.53 -6.98 -4.21
C GLY A 271 -13.15 -5.71 -4.98
N ARG A 272 -12.61 -5.91 -6.19
CA ARG A 272 -12.33 -4.84 -7.14
C ARG A 272 -13.64 -4.29 -7.72
N PHE A 273 -13.64 -2.99 -7.99
CA PHE A 273 -14.76 -2.28 -8.58
C PHE A 273 -14.47 -1.98 -10.04
N ASP A 274 -15.41 -2.32 -10.93
CA ASP A 274 -15.33 -1.93 -12.33
C ASP A 274 -15.94 -0.53 -12.51
N GLU A 275 -15.09 0.49 -12.39
CA GLU A 275 -15.47 1.89 -12.58
C GLU A 275 -16.04 2.14 -13.98
N LYS A 276 -15.48 1.50 -15.01
CA LYS A 276 -15.90 1.70 -16.41
C LYS A 276 -17.32 1.16 -16.61
N ALA A 277 -17.59 -0.06 -16.16
CA ALA A 277 -18.94 -0.63 -16.22
C ALA A 277 -19.95 0.19 -15.41
N PHE A 278 -19.54 0.72 -14.25
CA PHE A 278 -20.40 1.55 -13.42
C PHE A 278 -20.78 2.87 -14.08
N VAL A 279 -19.83 3.62 -14.63
CA VAL A 279 -20.15 4.93 -15.24
C VAL A 279 -21.02 4.80 -16.50
N VAL A 280 -20.95 3.68 -17.21
CA VAL A 280 -21.83 3.38 -18.36
C VAL A 280 -23.31 3.35 -17.96
N THR A 281 -23.63 3.01 -16.71
CA THR A 281 -25.02 3.04 -16.22
C THR A 281 -25.55 4.46 -15.97
N LYS A 282 -24.73 5.49 -16.22
CA LYS A 282 -25.05 6.92 -16.00
C LYS A 282 -25.58 7.18 -14.59
N PRO A 283 -24.85 6.77 -13.53
CA PRO A 283 -25.24 7.03 -12.14
C PRO A 283 -25.43 8.52 -11.88
N ASP A 284 -26.23 8.89 -10.89
CA ASP A 284 -26.32 10.28 -10.43
C ASP A 284 -25.06 10.70 -9.65
N ILE A 285 -24.96 12.00 -9.31
CA ILE A 285 -23.81 12.55 -8.59
C ILE A 285 -23.63 11.89 -7.21
N ALA A 286 -24.73 11.60 -6.51
CA ALA A 286 -24.67 11.00 -5.18
C ALA A 286 -24.10 9.58 -5.25
N ALA A 287 -24.50 8.79 -6.25
CA ALA A 287 -23.99 7.45 -6.50
C ALA A 287 -22.51 7.48 -6.92
N LEU A 288 -22.08 8.45 -7.74
CA LEU A 288 -20.67 8.65 -8.10
C LEU A 288 -19.81 8.98 -6.86
N ILE A 289 -20.22 9.94 -6.03
CA ILE A 289 -19.54 10.25 -4.76
C ILE A 289 -19.54 9.01 -3.84
N GLY A 290 -20.65 8.28 -3.82
CA GLY A 290 -20.84 7.08 -3.01
C GLY A 290 -19.84 5.96 -3.30
N VAL A 291 -19.23 5.92 -4.49
CA VAL A 291 -18.24 4.90 -4.88
C VAL A 291 -16.80 5.41 -4.98
N LEU A 292 -16.50 6.65 -4.59
CA LEU A 292 -15.12 7.18 -4.59
C LEU A 292 -14.16 6.35 -3.73
N ASP A 293 -14.66 5.74 -2.65
CA ASP A 293 -13.89 4.82 -1.81
C ASP A 293 -13.48 3.55 -2.59
N ARG A 294 -14.14 3.22 -3.69
CA ARG A 294 -13.82 2.06 -4.53
C ARG A 294 -12.78 2.33 -5.62
N ILE A 295 -12.28 3.56 -5.75
CA ILE A 295 -11.21 3.89 -6.69
C ILE A 295 -9.93 3.15 -6.28
N ALA A 296 -9.35 2.40 -7.21
CA ALA A 296 -8.26 1.46 -6.95
C ALA A 296 -7.12 1.60 -7.98
N ILE A 297 -6.73 2.85 -8.25
CA ILE A 297 -5.70 3.20 -9.23
C ILE A 297 -4.30 2.97 -8.62
N PRO A 298 -3.44 2.20 -9.29
CA PRO A 298 -2.07 2.02 -8.85
C PRO A 298 -1.19 3.25 -9.11
N GLN A 299 -0.11 3.39 -8.34
CA GLN A 299 0.96 4.33 -8.66
C GLN A 299 1.81 3.78 -9.82
N PRO A 300 1.97 4.50 -10.95
CA PRO A 300 2.56 3.97 -12.19
C PRO A 300 4.09 3.82 -12.15
N GLY A 301 4.75 4.33 -11.11
CA GLY A 301 6.21 4.29 -10.98
C GLY A 301 6.71 5.06 -9.77
N GLN A 302 8.04 5.16 -9.65
CA GLN A 302 8.69 5.83 -8.53
C GLN A 302 9.83 6.73 -9.01
N PRO A 303 9.93 7.98 -8.51
CA PRO A 303 8.89 8.72 -7.80
C PRO A 303 7.75 9.14 -8.74
N ALA A 304 6.48 8.89 -8.39
CA ALA A 304 5.32 9.40 -9.14
C ALA A 304 4.09 9.54 -8.22
N ASP A 305 3.15 10.39 -8.59
CA ASP A 305 1.85 10.49 -7.90
C ASP A 305 0.91 9.37 -8.35
N VAL A 306 -0.15 9.14 -7.58
CA VAL A 306 -1.25 8.27 -7.98
C VAL A 306 -2.19 9.06 -8.89
N PRO A 307 -2.42 8.62 -10.15
CA PRO A 307 -3.18 9.39 -11.13
C PRO A 307 -4.69 9.27 -10.92
N LEU A 308 -5.19 9.72 -9.76
CA LEU A 308 -6.62 9.66 -9.43
C LEU A 308 -7.49 10.47 -10.40
N TRP A 309 -6.92 11.41 -11.14
CA TRP A 309 -7.58 12.11 -12.25
C TRP A 309 -7.94 11.20 -13.43
N GLU A 310 -7.34 10.01 -13.54
CA GLU A 310 -7.66 9.01 -14.56
C GLU A 310 -8.85 8.11 -14.18
N SER A 311 -9.38 8.23 -12.96
CA SER A 311 -10.57 7.49 -12.51
C SER A 311 -11.77 7.80 -13.42
N PRO A 312 -12.41 6.78 -14.03
CA PRO A 312 -13.65 6.99 -14.77
C PRO A 312 -14.73 7.68 -13.93
N VAL A 313 -14.81 7.36 -12.63
CA VAL A 313 -15.75 8.02 -11.69
C VAL A 313 -15.40 9.49 -11.50
N ALA A 314 -14.13 9.83 -11.28
CA ALA A 314 -13.69 11.22 -11.09
C ALA A 314 -13.88 12.07 -12.37
N ILE A 315 -13.58 11.49 -13.54
CA ILE A 315 -13.83 12.10 -14.85
C ILE A 315 -15.32 12.37 -15.04
N GLU A 316 -16.17 11.39 -14.73
CA GLU A 316 -17.63 11.52 -14.86
C GLU A 316 -18.19 12.58 -13.90
N LEU A 317 -17.69 12.65 -12.66
CA LEU A 317 -18.04 13.72 -11.72
C LEU A 317 -17.70 15.11 -12.29
N ALA A 318 -16.53 15.28 -12.88
CA ALA A 318 -16.14 16.53 -13.51
C ALA A 318 -17.05 16.91 -14.69
N ARG A 319 -17.55 15.91 -15.45
CA ARG A 319 -18.47 16.12 -16.58
C ARG A 319 -19.86 16.58 -16.18
N ARG A 320 -20.29 16.36 -14.93
CA ARG A 320 -21.59 16.82 -14.42
C ARG A 320 -21.68 18.33 -14.25
N GLY A 321 -20.57 19.05 -14.34
CA GLY A 321 -20.57 20.51 -14.31
C GLY A 321 -21.03 21.08 -12.98
N SER A 322 -21.70 22.23 -13.00
CA SER A 322 -22.02 23.02 -11.80
C SER A 322 -22.75 22.25 -10.69
N GLU A 323 -23.59 21.28 -11.05
CA GLU A 323 -24.35 20.47 -10.07
C GLU A 323 -23.45 19.60 -9.19
N ALA A 324 -22.25 19.25 -9.65
CA ALA A 324 -21.31 18.43 -8.89
C ALA A 324 -20.40 19.23 -7.94
N VAL A 325 -20.32 20.56 -8.09
CA VAL A 325 -19.38 21.40 -7.32
C VAL A 325 -19.61 21.28 -5.82
N GLU A 326 -20.83 21.53 -5.34
CA GLU A 326 -21.11 21.50 -3.90
C GLU A 326 -21.06 20.08 -3.29
N PRO A 327 -21.57 19.02 -3.95
CA PRO A 327 -21.31 17.64 -3.52
C PRO A 327 -19.83 17.28 -3.40
N LEU A 328 -19.00 17.67 -4.36
CA LEU A 328 -17.55 17.44 -4.33
C LEU A 328 -16.87 18.24 -3.21
N LEU A 329 -17.29 19.48 -2.97
CA LEU A 329 -16.78 20.30 -1.87
C LEU A 329 -17.08 19.69 -0.50
N ARG A 330 -18.29 19.17 -0.29
CA ARG A 330 -18.61 18.43 0.94
C ARG A 330 -17.74 17.19 1.11
N CYS A 331 -17.48 16.47 0.01
CA CYS A 331 -16.59 15.32 0.00
C CYS A 331 -15.16 15.71 0.39
N LEU A 332 -14.62 16.77 -0.22
CA LEU A 332 -13.28 17.30 0.07
C LEU A 332 -13.14 17.73 1.54
N GLU A 333 -14.15 18.42 2.06
CA GLU A 333 -14.12 19.05 3.38
C GLU A 333 -14.21 18.03 4.53
N SER A 334 -15.03 16.99 4.38
CA SER A 334 -15.48 16.22 5.55
C SER A 334 -15.59 14.71 5.35
N ASP A 335 -15.43 14.17 4.14
CA ASP A 335 -15.58 12.73 3.92
C ASP A 335 -14.31 11.97 4.41
N PRO A 336 -14.44 11.13 5.46
CA PRO A 336 -13.29 10.45 6.06
C PRO A 336 -12.95 9.13 5.36
N ARG A 337 -13.73 8.72 4.35
CA ARG A 337 -13.51 7.43 3.67
C ARG A 337 -12.17 7.44 2.96
N LEU A 338 -11.58 6.24 2.87
CA LEU A 338 -10.36 6.04 2.09
C LEU A 338 -10.68 5.34 0.78
N THR A 339 -9.93 5.64 -0.26
CA THR A 339 -9.89 4.90 -1.52
C THR A 339 -9.16 3.56 -1.33
N GLN A 340 -9.14 2.71 -2.37
CA GLN A 340 -8.25 1.54 -2.45
C GLN A 340 -6.91 1.86 -3.11
N SER A 341 -6.65 3.15 -3.38
CA SER A 341 -5.43 3.61 -4.02
C SER A 341 -4.41 3.99 -2.96
N VAL A 342 -3.15 3.66 -3.21
CA VAL A 342 -2.06 3.78 -2.24
C VAL A 342 -0.91 4.50 -2.88
N HIS A 343 -0.49 5.59 -2.25
CA HIS A 343 0.75 6.26 -2.59
C HIS A 343 1.90 5.67 -1.76
N TYR A 344 3.06 5.54 -2.39
CA TYR A 344 4.29 5.12 -1.73
C TYR A 344 5.51 5.81 -2.36
N TRP A 345 6.50 6.13 -1.53
CA TRP A 345 7.67 6.92 -1.96
C TRP A 345 8.60 6.15 -2.91
N ARG A 346 9.10 5.01 -2.41
CA ARG A 346 9.93 4.05 -3.13
C ARG A 346 9.48 2.66 -2.74
N SER A 347 9.63 1.66 -3.61
CA SER A 347 9.21 0.28 -3.32
C SER A 347 9.97 -0.25 -2.12
N HIS A 348 11.25 0.10 -1.93
CA HIS A 348 12.04 -0.27 -0.75
C HIS A 348 11.76 0.57 0.51
N HIS A 349 10.96 1.64 0.45
CA HIS A 349 10.65 2.46 1.62
C HIS A 349 9.48 1.86 2.38
N ARG A 350 9.56 1.81 3.72
CA ARG A 350 8.52 1.25 4.59
C ARG A 350 7.40 2.24 4.93
N SER A 351 6.98 3.03 3.94
CA SER A 351 5.85 3.95 4.07
C SER A 351 4.81 3.67 3.00
N ARG A 352 3.54 3.70 3.41
CA ARG A 352 2.38 3.58 2.53
C ARG A 352 1.36 4.61 3.01
N THR A 353 0.76 5.34 2.08
CA THR A 353 -0.31 6.30 2.38
C THR A 353 -1.55 5.84 1.63
N ILE A 354 -2.56 5.38 2.37
CA ILE A 354 -3.87 5.11 1.77
C ILE A 354 -4.53 6.45 1.48
N LEU A 355 -4.88 6.70 0.22
CA LEU A 355 -5.40 7.99 -0.21
C LEU A 355 -6.87 8.15 0.18
N GLY A 356 -7.25 9.30 0.71
CA GLY A 356 -8.64 9.62 1.04
C GLY A 356 -9.49 9.91 -0.19
N VAL A 357 -10.82 9.73 -0.09
CA VAL A 357 -11.74 10.07 -1.20
C VAL A 357 -11.73 11.56 -1.57
N HIS A 358 -11.30 12.40 -0.63
CA HIS A 358 -11.09 13.83 -0.84
C HIS A 358 -9.99 14.13 -1.87
N GLU A 359 -9.02 13.23 -2.08
CA GLU A 359 -8.02 13.34 -3.15
C GLU A 359 -8.68 13.25 -4.53
N ALA A 360 -9.54 12.25 -4.73
CA ALA A 360 -10.30 12.13 -5.97
C ALA A 360 -11.27 13.31 -6.17
N ALA A 361 -11.84 13.83 -5.07
CA ALA A 361 -12.72 14.99 -5.12
C ALA A 361 -11.99 16.27 -5.55
N ILE A 362 -10.76 16.53 -5.07
CA ILE A 362 -10.00 17.71 -5.49
C ILE A 362 -9.63 17.63 -6.97
N TYR A 363 -9.22 16.45 -7.48
CA TYR A 363 -8.91 16.29 -8.90
C TYR A 363 -10.14 16.51 -9.79
N ALA A 364 -11.31 16.01 -9.37
CA ALA A 364 -12.57 16.27 -10.07
C ALA A 364 -12.92 17.78 -10.05
N LEU A 365 -12.75 18.47 -8.92
CA LEU A 365 -12.98 19.92 -8.80
C LEU A 365 -12.02 20.73 -9.68
N GLN A 366 -10.72 20.43 -9.66
CA GLN A 366 -9.72 21.12 -10.50
C GLN A 366 -10.02 20.90 -11.99
N SER A 367 -10.41 19.68 -12.37
CA SER A 367 -10.80 19.34 -13.74
C SER A 367 -12.08 20.07 -14.19
N LEU A 368 -13.08 20.16 -13.31
CA LEU A 368 -14.35 20.86 -13.56
C LEU A 368 -14.14 22.37 -13.64
N LEU A 369 -13.36 22.94 -12.72
CA LEU A 369 -13.18 24.38 -12.58
C LEU A 369 -12.09 24.96 -13.49
N LYS A 370 -11.20 24.11 -14.01
CA LYS A 370 -10.01 24.48 -14.80
C LYS A 370 -9.11 25.45 -14.01
N THR A 371 -8.91 25.16 -12.73
CA THR A 371 -8.10 25.96 -11.82
C THR A 371 -7.35 25.03 -10.88
N ASN A 372 -6.07 25.32 -10.63
CA ASN A 372 -5.27 24.51 -9.74
C ASN A 372 -5.34 25.07 -8.31
N PHE A 373 -6.13 24.42 -7.44
CA PHE A 373 -6.26 24.84 -6.05
C PHE A 373 -5.23 24.20 -5.11
N PHE A 374 -4.52 23.17 -5.57
CA PHE A 374 -3.63 22.37 -4.75
C PHE A 374 -2.35 22.05 -5.52
N GLN A 375 -1.23 22.58 -5.03
CA GLN A 375 0.10 22.27 -5.53
C GLN A 375 0.83 21.39 -4.53
N LEU A 376 1.49 20.36 -5.04
CA LEU A 376 2.37 19.48 -4.29
C LEU A 376 3.65 20.23 -3.91
N GLY A 377 3.98 20.26 -2.62
CA GLY A 377 5.20 20.91 -2.13
C GLY A 377 6.47 20.09 -2.35
N SER A 378 6.31 18.77 -2.48
CA SER A 378 7.36 17.84 -2.85
C SER A 378 6.75 16.59 -3.45
N THR A 379 7.58 15.77 -4.08
CA THR A 379 7.24 14.37 -4.27
C THR A 379 6.79 13.80 -2.91
N GLY A 380 5.71 13.02 -2.87
CA GLY A 380 5.20 12.38 -1.64
C GLY A 380 4.36 13.24 -0.71
N ASP A 381 4.13 14.50 -1.05
CA ASP A 381 3.05 15.29 -0.48
C ASP A 381 1.69 14.81 -1.02
N SER A 382 0.64 14.94 -0.23
CA SER A 382 -0.73 14.55 -0.59
C SER A 382 -1.70 15.22 0.37
N LEU A 383 -2.96 15.48 -0.03
CA LEU A 383 -3.97 15.97 0.92
C LEU A 383 -4.20 15.01 2.09
N SER A 384 -4.01 13.71 1.85
CA SER A 384 -4.13 12.64 2.84
C SER A 384 -3.03 12.72 3.90
N SER A 385 -1.87 13.30 3.56
CA SER A 385 -0.80 13.60 4.52
C SER A 385 -0.97 14.94 5.23
N ARG A 386 -1.94 15.76 4.80
CA ARG A 386 -2.29 17.05 5.43
C ARG A 386 -3.48 16.87 6.38
N ASN A 387 -3.63 17.80 7.33
CA ASN A 387 -4.68 17.72 8.34
C ASN A 387 -6.07 18.13 7.80
N GLU A 388 -7.11 17.86 8.59
CA GLU A 388 -8.49 18.19 8.24
C GLU A 388 -8.73 19.70 8.08
N ASP A 389 -8.08 20.52 8.90
CA ASP A 389 -8.22 21.98 8.85
C ASP A 389 -7.76 22.53 7.50
N TYR A 390 -6.65 22.01 6.95
CA TYR A 390 -6.18 22.38 5.62
C TYR A 390 -7.22 22.05 4.54
N ARG A 391 -7.92 20.91 4.64
CA ARG A 391 -8.99 20.55 3.69
C ARG A 391 -10.19 21.49 3.78
N LYS A 392 -10.56 21.94 4.99
CA LYS A 392 -11.62 22.93 5.20
C LYS A 392 -11.26 24.28 4.62
N GLU A 393 -10.03 24.74 4.84
CA GLU A 393 -9.52 25.98 4.25
C GLU A 393 -9.51 25.92 2.72
N LEU A 394 -9.05 24.79 2.16
CA LEU A 394 -9.05 24.55 0.72
C LEU A 394 -10.48 24.55 0.13
N ALA A 395 -11.42 23.85 0.76
CA ALA A 395 -12.82 23.84 0.34
C ALA A 395 -13.46 25.24 0.41
N ALA A 396 -13.15 26.02 1.46
CA ALA A 396 -13.61 27.41 1.58
C ALA A 396 -13.04 28.31 0.48
N ALA A 397 -11.76 28.16 0.14
CA ALA A 397 -11.13 28.90 -0.96
C ALA A 397 -11.77 28.57 -2.32
N ILE A 398 -12.07 27.29 -2.57
CA ILE A 398 -12.75 26.87 -3.80
C ILE A 398 -14.19 27.41 -3.85
N ARG A 399 -14.92 27.39 -2.73
CA ARG A 399 -16.26 28.03 -2.65
C ARG A 399 -16.20 29.51 -2.99
N ALA A 400 -15.27 30.26 -2.39
CA ALA A 400 -15.11 31.69 -2.67
C ALA A 400 -14.77 31.95 -4.15
N ASN A 401 -13.92 31.12 -4.76
CA ASN A 401 -13.64 31.18 -6.20
C ASN A 401 -14.90 30.89 -7.03
N TRP A 402 -15.64 29.84 -6.68
CA TRP A 402 -16.88 29.44 -7.36
C TRP A 402 -17.97 30.52 -7.26
N GLU A 403 -18.14 31.16 -6.12
CA GLU A 403 -19.10 32.27 -5.96
C GLU A 403 -18.75 33.46 -6.85
N LYS A 404 -17.45 33.75 -7.01
CA LYS A 404 -16.94 34.90 -7.77
C LYS A 404 -16.94 34.67 -9.28
N TYR A 405 -16.59 33.47 -9.74
CA TYR A 405 -16.39 33.19 -11.17
C TYR A 405 -17.17 31.98 -11.73
N GLY A 406 -17.85 31.21 -10.87
CA GLY A 406 -18.45 29.93 -11.23
C GLY A 406 -19.66 29.99 -12.15
N LYS A 407 -20.37 31.12 -12.17
CA LYS A 407 -21.55 31.33 -13.03
C LYS A 407 -21.18 31.56 -14.50
N GLU A 408 -19.92 31.87 -14.79
CA GLU A 408 -19.42 32.15 -16.13
C GLU A 408 -19.02 30.83 -16.83
N THR A 409 -19.07 30.81 -18.16
CA THR A 409 -18.52 29.68 -18.95
C THR A 409 -17.02 29.55 -18.72
N GLY A 410 -16.43 28.38 -19.01
CA GLY A 410 -14.99 28.14 -18.83
C GLY A 410 -14.11 29.26 -19.43
N PRO A 411 -14.27 29.62 -20.71
CA PRO A 411 -13.50 30.72 -21.32
C PRO A 411 -13.75 32.08 -20.66
N GLU A 412 -15.01 32.43 -20.36
CA GLU A 412 -15.34 33.70 -19.72
C GLU A 412 -14.77 33.80 -18.31
N ARG A 413 -14.77 32.68 -17.56
CA ARG A 413 -14.11 32.56 -16.26
C ARG A 413 -12.62 32.85 -16.36
N THR A 414 -11.94 32.22 -17.32
CA THR A 414 -10.52 32.42 -17.57
C THR A 414 -10.20 33.88 -17.91
N TYR A 415 -10.98 34.50 -18.79
CA TYR A 415 -10.81 35.92 -19.12
C TYR A 415 -11.07 36.83 -17.92
N ARG A 416 -12.09 36.55 -17.10
CA ARG A 416 -12.38 37.33 -15.90
C ARG A 416 -11.27 37.20 -14.86
N MET A 417 -10.70 36.01 -14.67
CA MET A 417 -9.56 35.80 -13.77
C MET A 417 -8.32 36.56 -14.24
N LEU A 418 -8.02 36.55 -15.54
CA LEU A 418 -6.92 37.33 -16.12
C LEU A 418 -7.15 38.85 -16.09
N SER A 419 -8.40 39.28 -16.01
CA SER A 419 -8.77 40.71 -15.91
C SER A 419 -8.89 41.19 -14.46
N ASP A 420 -8.63 40.31 -13.48
CA ASP A 420 -8.74 40.61 -12.06
C ASP A 420 -7.35 40.80 -11.46
N ASP A 421 -6.90 42.05 -11.39
CA ASP A 421 -5.60 42.43 -10.81
C ASP A 421 -5.45 42.01 -9.34
N ALA A 422 -6.56 41.73 -8.64
CA ALA A 422 -6.54 41.25 -7.26
C ALA A 422 -6.49 39.71 -7.14
N ALA A 423 -6.54 38.96 -8.26
CA ALA A 423 -6.52 37.49 -8.23
C ALA A 423 -5.14 36.90 -7.86
N GLY A 424 -4.06 37.68 -8.03
CA GLY A 424 -2.70 37.25 -7.73
C GLY A 424 -2.04 36.43 -8.86
N VAL A 425 -0.71 36.28 -8.76
CA VAL A 425 0.14 35.74 -9.84
C VAL A 425 -0.19 34.28 -10.19
N GLU A 426 -0.41 33.42 -9.19
CA GLU A 426 -0.72 32.00 -9.43
C GLU A 426 -2.05 31.81 -10.18
N ALA A 427 -3.09 32.55 -9.77
CA ALA A 427 -4.39 32.51 -10.45
C ALA A 427 -4.30 33.02 -11.91
N TRP A 428 -3.43 34.00 -12.16
CA TRP A 428 -3.14 34.46 -13.52
C TRP A 428 -2.39 33.42 -14.35
N LEU A 429 -1.38 32.75 -13.78
CA LEU A 429 -0.63 31.70 -14.46
C LEU A 429 -1.52 30.50 -14.81
N ASP A 430 -2.38 30.07 -13.89
CA ASP A 430 -3.36 29.02 -14.13
C ASP A 430 -4.34 29.38 -15.26
N ALA A 431 -4.90 30.60 -15.20
CA ALA A 431 -5.83 31.08 -16.22
C ALA A 431 -5.14 31.21 -17.59
N ALA A 432 -3.90 31.71 -17.64
CA ALA A 432 -3.11 31.76 -18.87
C ALA A 432 -2.82 30.35 -19.41
N SER A 433 -2.41 29.43 -18.53
CA SER A 433 -2.15 28.03 -18.89
C SER A 433 -3.38 27.36 -19.52
N ALA A 434 -4.57 27.60 -18.96
CA ALA A 434 -5.83 27.10 -19.52
C ALA A 434 -6.13 27.61 -20.94
N LEU A 435 -5.62 28.79 -21.34
CA LEU A 435 -5.76 29.33 -22.71
C LEU A 435 -4.74 28.73 -23.69
N PHE A 436 -3.48 28.54 -23.27
CA PHE A 436 -2.38 28.09 -24.14
C PHE A 436 -2.26 26.57 -24.23
N HIS A 437 -2.68 25.88 -23.18
CA HIS A 437 -2.87 24.44 -23.13
C HIS A 437 -4.36 24.16 -22.95
N PRO A 438 -5.21 24.41 -23.98
CA PRO A 438 -6.55 23.84 -23.95
C PRO A 438 -6.32 22.35 -23.77
N VAL A 439 -6.79 21.80 -22.65
CA VAL A 439 -6.68 20.38 -22.32
C VAL A 439 -6.97 19.62 -23.61
N ARG A 440 -5.94 19.01 -24.22
CA ARG A 440 -6.12 18.25 -25.45
C ARG A 440 -6.96 17.05 -25.05
N TYR A 441 -8.25 17.11 -25.32
CA TYR A 441 -9.06 15.92 -25.40
C TYR A 441 -8.61 15.20 -26.66
N ASP A 442 -8.03 14.02 -26.50
CA ASP A 442 -8.08 13.02 -27.57
C ASP A 442 -9.56 12.62 -27.71
N ASP A 443 -10.13 13.00 -28.84
CA ASP A 443 -11.55 12.89 -29.21
C ASP A 443 -12.02 11.42 -29.29
N GLU A 444 -11.10 10.46 -29.30
CA GLU A 444 -11.41 9.03 -29.34
C GLU A 444 -11.28 8.31 -27.99
N THR A 445 -10.53 8.84 -27.01
CA THR A 445 -10.23 8.12 -25.74
C THR A 445 -10.53 8.90 -24.47
N GLY A 446 -10.72 10.22 -24.53
CA GLY A 446 -11.06 11.04 -23.37
C GLY A 446 -9.98 11.10 -22.27
N HIS A 447 -8.75 10.69 -22.57
CA HIS A 447 -7.62 10.75 -21.63
C HIS A 447 -7.19 12.20 -21.36
N GLN A 448 -6.98 12.52 -20.08
CA GLN A 448 -6.31 13.75 -19.65
C GLN A 448 -4.82 13.47 -19.48
N ILE A 449 -3.97 14.29 -20.07
CA ILE A 449 -2.56 14.39 -19.67
C ILE A 449 -2.45 15.70 -18.87
N PRO A 450 -2.10 15.66 -17.56
CA PRO A 450 -1.89 16.89 -16.83
C PRO A 450 -0.74 17.70 -17.47
N PRO A 451 -0.78 19.04 -17.42
CA PRO A 451 0.40 19.82 -17.76
C PRO A 451 1.53 19.35 -16.84
N GLN A 452 2.61 18.82 -17.43
CA GLN A 452 3.82 18.57 -16.67
C GLN A 452 4.26 19.92 -16.10
N GLY A 453 4.21 20.05 -14.77
CA GLY A 453 4.83 21.18 -14.10
C GLY A 453 6.31 21.28 -14.53
N PRO A 454 6.92 22.47 -14.49
CA PRO A 454 8.32 22.61 -14.82
C PRO A 454 9.14 21.62 -13.97
N MET A 455 9.86 20.71 -14.64
CA MET A 455 10.83 19.86 -13.98
C MET A 455 11.80 20.76 -13.20
N PRO A 456 12.04 20.52 -11.90
CA PRO A 456 13.07 21.23 -11.18
C PRO A 456 14.41 20.97 -11.88
N GLY A 457 15.07 22.05 -12.30
CA GLY A 457 16.36 22.02 -13.00
C GLY A 457 17.55 21.74 -12.11
#